data_AF-A0A375I7X8-F1
#
_entry.id   AF-A0A375I7X8-F1
#
_cell.length_a   1.000
_cell.length_b   1.000
_cell.length_c   1.000
_cell.angle_alpha   90.00
_cell.angle_beta   90.00
_cell.angle_gamma   90.00
#
_symmetry.space_group_name_H-M   'P 1'
#
loop_
_entity.id
_entity.type
_entity.pdbx_description
1 polymer ?
#
loop_
_entity_poly.entity_id
_entity_poly.type
_entity_poly.pdbx_seq_one_letter_code
_entity_poly.pdbx_strand_id
1 'polypeptide(L)'
;MRAMGGADSVLRQMREAMEQGDYRWAVQLGNHLVFADPQNAAARAAQADALEQLGYQSENSLWRNMYLTGARELRHGALAVPARNPADLVRAMEPALFFDYMGVRLDADKAVGHDMTLNWVFSDLGKPFALTVRNGVLTYREDSRHARPDATVTMSKATLDRISLRQLDLQAALRGGEIRVEGNARKLPELMGLLATFNPAFNIVTPQAQPQH
;
A
#
# COMPACT_ATOMS: atom_id res chain seq x y z
N MET A 1 -16.05 23.33 -6.37
CA MET A 1 -16.59 23.60 -7.73
C MET A 1 -17.85 24.47 -7.72
N ARG A 2 -18.97 24.04 -7.10
CA ARG A 2 -20.23 24.83 -7.11
C ARG A 2 -20.08 26.25 -6.55
N ALA A 3 -19.34 26.42 -5.45
CA ALA A 3 -19.09 27.74 -4.85
C ALA A 3 -18.21 28.67 -5.71
N MET A 4 -17.43 28.12 -6.66
CA MET A 4 -16.49 28.87 -7.50
C MET A 4 -17.02 29.11 -8.93
N GLY A 5 -18.29 28.80 -9.21
CA GLY A 5 -18.91 29.01 -10.52
C GLY A 5 -18.64 27.90 -11.55
N GLY A 6 -18.29 26.69 -11.12
CA GLY A 6 -18.08 25.54 -12.01
C GLY A 6 -16.64 25.39 -12.55
N ALA A 7 -16.43 24.37 -13.39
CA ALA A 7 -15.10 23.98 -13.88
C ALA A 7 -14.40 25.07 -14.70
N ASP A 8 -15.10 25.66 -15.66
CA ASP A 8 -14.53 26.67 -16.54
C ASP A 8 -14.17 27.95 -15.78
N SER A 9 -14.96 28.32 -14.77
CA SER A 9 -14.67 29.47 -13.91
C SER A 9 -13.38 29.28 -13.11
N VAL A 10 -13.22 28.10 -12.50
CA VAL A 10 -11.98 27.77 -11.76
C VAL A 10 -10.78 27.74 -12.70
N LEU A 11 -10.91 27.15 -13.89
CA LEU A 11 -9.82 27.09 -14.85
C LEU A 11 -9.39 28.49 -15.34
N ARG A 12 -10.34 29.43 -15.52
CA ARG A 12 -10.01 30.83 -15.81
C ARG A 12 -9.25 31.49 -14.66
N GLN A 13 -9.76 31.36 -13.43
CA GLN A 13 -9.11 31.92 -12.24
C GLN A 13 -7.70 31.35 -12.01
N MET A 14 -7.48 30.07 -12.32
CA MET A 14 -6.15 29.47 -12.30
C MET A 14 -5.20 30.15 -13.29
N ARG A 15 -5.64 30.37 -14.54
CA ARG A 15 -4.82 31.01 -15.57
C ARG A 15 -4.51 32.46 -15.21
N GLU A 16 -5.50 33.19 -14.71
CA GLU A 16 -5.31 34.57 -14.22
C GLU A 16 -4.29 34.63 -13.08
N ALA A 17 -4.34 33.68 -12.14
CA ALA A 17 -3.35 33.58 -11.06
C ALA A 17 -1.94 33.28 -11.59
N MET A 18 -1.83 32.37 -12.59
CA MET A 18 -0.54 32.08 -13.23
C MET A 18 0.02 33.28 -13.99
N GLU A 19 -0.81 34.03 -14.71
CA GLU A 19 -0.40 35.26 -15.43
C GLU A 19 0.12 36.33 -14.46
N GLN A 20 -0.43 36.38 -13.24
CA GLN A 20 0.03 37.27 -12.17
C GLN A 20 1.25 36.73 -11.41
N GLY A 21 1.72 35.52 -11.75
CA GLY A 21 2.82 34.84 -11.05
C GLY A 21 2.43 34.24 -9.69
N ASP A 22 1.15 34.25 -9.34
CA ASP A 22 0.63 33.60 -8.11
C ASP A 22 0.39 32.11 -8.34
N TYR A 23 1.48 31.39 -8.60
CA TYR A 23 1.44 29.95 -8.82
C TYR A 23 0.99 29.17 -7.58
N ARG A 24 1.22 29.71 -6.39
CA ARG A 24 0.75 29.10 -5.13
C ARG A 24 -0.76 29.06 -5.06
N TRP A 25 -1.43 30.14 -5.45
CA TRP A 25 -2.88 30.17 -5.53
C TRP A 25 -3.40 29.31 -6.69
N ALA A 26 -2.75 29.37 -7.86
CA ALA A 26 -3.12 28.56 -9.02
C ALA A 26 -3.16 27.05 -8.71
N VAL A 27 -2.14 26.52 -8.00
CA VAL A 27 -2.11 25.09 -7.65
C VAL A 27 -3.19 24.70 -6.64
N GLN A 28 -3.63 25.62 -5.78
CA GLN A 28 -4.72 25.36 -4.83
C GLN A 28 -6.06 25.27 -5.54
N LEU A 29 -6.34 26.21 -6.46
CA LEU A 29 -7.53 26.19 -7.30
C LEU A 29 -7.59 24.93 -8.17
N GLY A 30 -6.48 24.60 -8.85
CA GLY A 30 -6.43 23.44 -9.72
C GLY A 30 -6.49 22.11 -8.99
N ASN A 31 -5.98 22.03 -7.75
CA ASN A 31 -6.17 20.85 -6.92
C ASN A 31 -7.66 20.55 -6.70
N HIS A 32 -8.47 21.57 -6.37
CA HIS A 32 -9.91 21.38 -6.22
C HIS A 32 -10.60 20.91 -7.51
N LEU A 33 -10.18 21.43 -8.66
CA LEU A 33 -10.74 21.03 -9.96
C LEU A 33 -10.30 19.62 -10.36
N VAL A 34 -9.01 19.28 -10.25
CA VAL A 34 -8.48 17.95 -10.59
C VAL A 34 -9.07 16.86 -9.68
N PHE A 35 -9.30 17.15 -8.40
CA PHE A 35 -9.97 16.18 -7.51
C PHE A 35 -11.47 16.03 -7.77
N ALA A 36 -12.13 17.06 -8.30
CA ALA A 36 -13.54 17.00 -8.67
C ALA A 36 -13.78 16.34 -10.04
N ASP A 37 -12.87 16.57 -10.99
CA ASP A 37 -12.93 16.04 -12.36
C ASP A 37 -11.53 15.63 -12.82
N PRO A 38 -11.06 14.41 -12.45
CA PRO A 38 -9.71 13.95 -12.76
C PRO A 38 -9.45 13.68 -14.24
N GLN A 39 -10.50 13.67 -15.08
CA GLN A 39 -10.41 13.47 -16.52
C GLN A 39 -10.30 14.80 -17.29
N ASN A 40 -10.42 15.94 -16.61
CA ASN A 40 -10.27 17.26 -17.21
C ASN A 40 -8.83 17.54 -17.63
N ALA A 41 -8.51 17.23 -18.90
CA ALA A 41 -7.16 17.39 -19.43
C ALA A 41 -6.61 18.82 -19.32
N ALA A 42 -7.48 19.83 -19.49
CA ALA A 42 -7.08 21.23 -19.40
C ALA A 42 -6.70 21.64 -17.97
N ALA A 43 -7.46 21.16 -16.97
CA ALA A 43 -7.15 21.39 -15.56
C ALA A 43 -5.84 20.71 -15.15
N ARG A 44 -5.63 19.46 -15.57
CA ARG A 44 -4.40 18.72 -15.30
C ARG A 44 -3.18 19.40 -15.91
N ALA A 45 -3.30 19.86 -17.15
CA ALA A 45 -2.22 20.58 -17.84
C ALA A 45 -1.88 21.87 -17.10
N ALA A 46 -2.88 22.72 -16.81
CA ALA A 46 -2.67 23.98 -16.09
C ALA A 46 -2.09 23.76 -14.68
N GLN A 47 -2.56 22.74 -13.96
CA GLN A 47 -2.03 22.35 -12.65
C GLN A 47 -0.57 21.90 -12.76
N ALA A 48 -0.21 21.11 -13.78
CA ALA A 48 1.16 20.67 -14.00
C ALA A 48 2.09 21.85 -14.31
N ASP A 49 1.64 22.79 -15.14
CA ASP A 49 2.42 23.98 -15.50
C ASP A 49 2.66 24.87 -14.27
N ALA A 50 1.65 25.08 -13.42
CA ALA A 50 1.79 25.86 -12.19
C ALA A 50 2.75 25.18 -11.19
N LEU A 51 2.67 23.86 -11.01
CA LEU A 51 3.62 23.10 -10.17
C LEU A 51 5.04 23.18 -10.74
N GLU A 52 5.20 23.08 -12.06
CA GLU A 52 6.50 23.17 -12.72
C GLU A 52 7.17 24.52 -12.49
N GLN A 53 6.41 25.62 -12.54
CA GLN A 53 6.92 26.96 -12.19
C GLN A 53 7.33 27.07 -10.73
N LEU A 54 6.56 26.53 -9.79
CA LEU A 54 6.96 26.45 -8.38
C LEU A 54 8.23 25.61 -8.19
N GLY A 55 8.39 24.53 -8.95
CA GLY A 55 9.60 23.70 -8.96
C GLY A 55 10.83 24.44 -9.47
N TYR A 56 10.68 25.29 -10.49
CA TYR A 56 11.77 26.12 -11.03
C TYR A 56 12.21 27.21 -10.07
N GLN A 57 11.27 27.81 -9.32
CA GLN A 57 11.55 28.89 -8.37
C GLN A 57 12.01 28.39 -6.99
N SER A 58 11.83 27.10 -6.70
CA SER A 58 12.18 26.53 -5.39
C SER A 58 13.68 26.34 -5.22
N GLU A 59 14.26 27.00 -4.22
CA GLU A 59 15.61 26.73 -3.72
C GLU A 59 15.68 25.40 -2.94
N ASN A 60 14.56 24.97 -2.37
CA ASN A 60 14.49 23.71 -1.63
C ASN A 60 14.41 22.52 -2.62
N SER A 61 15.40 21.64 -2.55
CA SER A 61 15.51 20.48 -3.45
C SER A 61 14.38 19.46 -3.27
N LEU A 62 13.89 19.25 -2.03
CA LEU A 62 12.75 18.38 -1.76
C LEU A 62 11.47 18.94 -2.37
N TRP A 63 11.22 20.25 -2.21
CA TRP A 63 10.04 20.89 -2.80
C TRP A 63 10.09 20.86 -4.32
N ARG A 64 11.24 21.16 -4.92
CA ARG A 64 11.44 20.99 -6.37
C ARG A 64 11.10 19.58 -6.82
N ASN A 65 11.61 18.55 -6.13
CA ASN A 65 11.32 17.17 -6.48
C ASN A 65 9.82 16.83 -6.34
N MET A 66 9.16 17.28 -5.28
CA MET A 66 7.71 17.06 -5.08
C MET A 66 6.88 17.72 -6.20
N TYR A 67 7.17 18.98 -6.52
CA TYR A 67 6.47 19.71 -7.57
C TYR A 67 6.65 19.09 -8.95
N LEU A 68 7.89 18.75 -9.32
CA LEU A 68 8.18 18.17 -10.64
C LEU A 68 7.63 16.74 -10.78
N THR A 69 7.65 15.95 -9.71
CA THR A 69 6.96 14.65 -9.68
C THR A 69 5.45 14.83 -9.86
N GLY A 70 4.83 15.75 -9.12
CA GLY A 70 3.40 16.03 -9.26
C GLY A 70 3.01 16.51 -10.66
N ALA A 71 3.79 17.41 -11.26
CA ALA A 71 3.58 17.86 -12.64
C ALA A 71 3.68 16.70 -13.65
N ARG A 72 4.68 15.83 -13.48
CA ARG A 72 4.85 14.64 -14.32
C ARG A 72 3.69 13.66 -14.18
N GLU A 73 3.21 13.40 -12.97
CA GLU A 73 2.07 12.50 -12.73
C GLU A 73 0.75 13.06 -13.27
N LEU A 74 0.56 14.38 -13.21
CA LEU A 74 -0.60 15.02 -13.84
C LEU A 74 -0.60 14.84 -15.37
N ARG A 75 0.58 14.90 -16.00
CA ARG A 75 0.73 14.75 -17.46
C ARG A 75 0.72 13.28 -17.92
N HIS A 76 1.27 12.36 -17.13
CA HIS A 76 1.57 10.99 -17.59
C HIS A 76 1.07 9.86 -16.68
N GLY A 77 0.45 10.18 -15.55
CA GLY A 77 -0.02 9.22 -14.55
C GLY A 77 1.03 8.85 -13.51
N ALA A 78 0.59 8.17 -12.45
CA ALA A 78 1.42 7.74 -11.33
C ALA A 78 2.51 6.76 -11.78
N LEU A 79 3.70 6.87 -11.19
CA LEU A 79 4.76 5.89 -11.41
C LEU A 79 4.60 4.69 -10.49
N ALA A 80 4.67 3.50 -11.07
CA ALA A 80 4.97 2.30 -10.32
C ALA A 80 6.47 2.23 -10.03
N VAL A 81 6.93 2.92 -8.99
CA VAL A 81 8.29 2.71 -8.47
C VAL A 81 8.21 1.56 -7.46
N PRO A 82 8.83 0.39 -7.74
CA PRO A 82 8.87 -0.67 -6.76
C PRO A 82 9.66 -0.21 -5.54
N ALA A 83 9.08 -0.37 -4.35
CA ALA A 83 9.82 -0.20 -3.10
C ALA A 83 10.99 -1.18 -3.10
N ARG A 84 12.22 -0.65 -3.16
CA ARG A 84 13.44 -1.45 -2.99
C ARG A 84 13.77 -1.51 -1.51
N ASN A 85 13.30 -2.55 -0.83
CA ASN A 85 13.84 -2.89 0.48
C ASN A 85 15.16 -3.65 0.27
N PRO A 86 16.29 -3.16 0.81
CA PRO A 86 17.54 -3.92 0.80
C PRO A 86 17.33 -5.32 1.37
N ALA A 87 17.80 -6.35 0.66
CA ALA A 87 17.53 -7.73 1.04
C ALA A 87 18.03 -8.06 2.45
N ASP A 88 19.13 -7.45 2.87
CA ASP A 88 19.73 -7.63 4.19
C ASP A 88 18.86 -7.08 5.31
N LEU A 89 18.14 -5.97 5.08
CA LEU A 89 17.18 -5.44 6.06
C LEU A 89 15.99 -6.37 6.24
N VAL A 90 15.49 -6.99 5.15
CA VAL A 90 14.37 -7.93 5.21
C VAL A 90 14.78 -9.23 5.92
N ARG A 91 16.00 -9.73 5.67
CA ARG A 91 16.53 -10.92 6.33
C ARG A 91 16.77 -10.71 7.84
N ALA A 92 17.11 -9.49 8.24
CA ALA A 92 17.24 -9.12 9.64
C ALA A 92 15.89 -9.02 10.39
N MET A 93 14.76 -9.03 9.69
CA MET A 93 13.45 -8.94 10.33
C MET A 93 13.13 -10.20 11.13
N GLU A 94 12.75 -10.04 12.40
CA GLU A 94 12.24 -11.14 13.21
C GLU A 94 10.88 -11.64 12.71
N PRO A 95 10.50 -12.91 12.96
CA PRO A 95 9.18 -13.41 12.61
C PRO A 95 8.01 -12.59 13.18
N ALA A 96 8.19 -11.95 14.35
CA ALA A 96 7.21 -11.06 14.95
C ALA A 96 6.79 -9.94 13.97
N LEU A 97 7.76 -9.26 13.35
CA LEU A 97 7.51 -8.18 12.40
C LEU A 97 6.80 -8.66 11.12
N PHE A 98 7.01 -9.92 10.74
CA PHE A 98 6.23 -10.51 9.65
C PHE A 98 4.75 -10.66 10.03
N PHE A 99 4.45 -11.09 11.25
CA PHE A 99 3.06 -11.16 11.73
C PHE A 99 2.43 -9.78 11.93
N ASP A 100 3.20 -8.78 12.39
CA ASP A 100 2.75 -7.38 12.41
C ASP A 100 2.37 -6.91 10.99
N TYR A 101 3.21 -7.21 10.00
CA TYR A 101 2.95 -6.88 8.61
C TYR A 101 1.72 -7.62 8.04
N MET A 102 1.53 -8.89 8.40
CA MET A 102 0.30 -9.62 8.07
C MET A 102 -0.94 -8.97 8.71
N GLY A 103 -0.83 -8.49 9.95
CA GLY A 103 -1.89 -7.74 10.63
C GLY A 103 -2.27 -6.47 9.87
N VAL A 104 -1.29 -5.69 9.40
CA VAL A 104 -1.53 -4.50 8.56
C VAL A 104 -2.18 -4.86 7.22
N ARG A 105 -1.85 -6.03 6.66
CA ARG A 105 -2.41 -6.50 5.39
C ARG A 105 -3.78 -7.15 5.52
N LEU A 106 -4.24 -7.51 6.72
CA LEU A 106 -5.51 -8.18 6.87
C LEU A 106 -6.65 -7.27 6.40
N ASP A 107 -7.44 -7.76 5.44
CA ASP A 107 -8.69 -7.13 5.02
C ASP A 107 -9.76 -7.46 6.08
N ALA A 108 -10.00 -6.51 6.97
CA ALA A 108 -10.89 -6.70 8.11
C ALA A 108 -12.31 -7.08 7.67
N ASP A 109 -12.83 -6.46 6.61
CA ASP A 109 -14.19 -6.71 6.10
C ASP A 109 -14.33 -8.14 5.57
N LYS A 110 -13.31 -8.66 4.86
CA LYS A 110 -13.28 -10.06 4.44
C LYS A 110 -13.05 -11.03 5.59
N ALA A 111 -12.33 -10.61 6.64
CA ALA A 111 -11.94 -11.47 7.74
C ALA A 111 -13.03 -11.65 8.81
N VAL A 112 -14.05 -10.78 8.85
CA VAL A 112 -15.23 -10.98 9.70
C VAL A 112 -15.94 -12.29 9.32
N GLY A 113 -16.23 -13.13 10.33
CA GLY A 113 -16.85 -14.45 10.11
C GLY A 113 -15.86 -15.57 9.79
N HIS A 114 -14.57 -15.25 9.65
CA HIS A 114 -13.48 -16.19 9.36
C HIS A 114 -12.52 -16.35 10.55
N ASP A 115 -13.09 -16.48 11.75
CA ASP A 115 -12.30 -16.69 12.97
C ASP A 115 -11.45 -17.97 12.86
N MET A 116 -10.19 -17.87 13.28
CA MET A 116 -9.25 -19.01 13.28
C MET A 116 -8.10 -18.82 14.25
N THR A 117 -7.54 -19.95 14.67
CA THR A 117 -6.32 -20.04 15.49
C THR A 117 -5.28 -20.89 14.78
N LEU A 118 -4.07 -20.35 14.62
CA LEU A 118 -2.98 -20.98 13.91
C LEU A 118 -1.73 -20.96 14.78
N ASN A 119 -1.10 -22.11 14.95
CA ASN A 119 0.25 -22.14 15.51
C ASN A 119 1.26 -22.02 14.37
N TRP A 120 2.33 -21.26 14.57
CA TRP A 120 3.46 -21.17 13.66
C TRP A 120 4.72 -21.67 14.35
N VAL A 121 5.46 -22.54 13.68
CA VAL A 121 6.71 -23.12 14.20
C VAL A 121 7.82 -22.89 13.18
N PHE A 122 8.85 -22.16 13.62
CA PHE A 122 10.07 -22.00 12.83
C PHE A 122 11.05 -23.12 13.19
N SER A 123 11.28 -24.04 12.25
CA SER A 123 12.08 -25.25 12.48
C SER A 123 13.53 -24.98 12.85
N ASP A 124 14.05 -23.81 12.47
CA ASP A 124 15.42 -23.33 12.68
C ASP A 124 15.56 -22.36 13.86
N LEU A 125 14.48 -21.73 14.33
CA LEU A 125 14.52 -20.76 15.43
C LEU A 125 14.04 -21.33 16.77
N GLY A 126 13.30 -22.44 16.77
CA GLY A 126 12.77 -23.06 17.99
C GLY A 126 11.69 -22.23 18.72
N LYS A 127 11.33 -21.06 18.20
CA LYS A 127 10.31 -20.16 18.77
C LYS A 127 8.94 -20.41 18.13
N PRO A 128 7.93 -20.82 18.91
CA PRO A 128 6.56 -20.94 18.42
C PRO A 128 5.79 -19.62 18.53
N PHE A 129 4.83 -19.42 17.63
CA PHE A 129 3.92 -18.29 17.67
C PHE A 129 2.47 -18.77 17.63
N ALA A 130 1.63 -18.18 18.46
CA ALA A 130 0.19 -18.46 18.52
C ALA A 130 -0.58 -17.31 17.87
N LEU A 131 -1.00 -17.49 16.62
CA LEU A 131 -1.74 -16.51 15.83
C LEU A 131 -3.25 -16.71 16.01
N THR A 132 -3.99 -15.62 16.22
CA THR A 132 -5.45 -15.61 16.30
C THR A 132 -6.01 -14.55 15.36
N VAL A 133 -6.92 -14.95 14.49
CA VAL A 133 -7.81 -14.03 13.77
C VAL A 133 -9.17 -14.12 14.43
N ARG A 134 -9.68 -12.99 14.94
CA ARG A 134 -11.01 -12.93 15.56
C ARG A 134 -11.65 -11.59 15.28
N ASN A 135 -12.92 -11.60 14.83
CA ASN A 135 -13.67 -10.38 14.51
C ASN A 135 -12.92 -9.45 13.53
N GLY A 136 -12.25 -10.01 12.52
CA GLY A 136 -11.49 -9.23 11.54
C GLY A 136 -10.19 -8.62 12.07
N VAL A 137 -9.68 -9.06 13.21
CA VAL A 137 -8.40 -8.61 13.78
C VAL A 137 -7.45 -9.78 13.93
N LEU A 138 -6.22 -9.63 13.42
CA LEU A 138 -5.12 -10.58 13.60
C LEU A 138 -4.26 -10.14 14.79
N THR A 139 -4.03 -11.06 15.72
CA THR A 139 -3.10 -10.90 16.85
C THR A 139 -2.21 -12.13 16.94
N TYR A 140 -1.06 -12.01 17.61
CA TYR A 140 -0.20 -13.15 17.91
C TYR A 140 0.39 -13.07 19.30
N ARG A 141 0.87 -14.21 19.79
CA ARG A 141 1.69 -14.32 21.00
C ARG A 141 2.96 -15.08 20.68
N GLU A 142 4.10 -14.49 21.00
CA GLU A 142 5.40 -15.14 20.92
C GLU A 142 5.56 -16.20 22.02
N ASP A 143 6.45 -17.15 21.79
CA ASP A 143 6.79 -18.23 22.71
C ASP A 143 5.57 -18.98 23.28
N SER A 144 4.51 -19.05 22.48
CA SER A 144 3.21 -19.60 22.88
C SER A 144 2.61 -20.45 21.77
N ARG A 145 1.70 -21.36 22.17
CA ARG A 145 0.91 -22.19 21.28
C ARG A 145 -0.53 -22.24 21.76
N HIS A 146 -1.48 -22.18 20.83
CA HIS A 146 -2.84 -22.60 21.10
C HIS A 146 -2.84 -24.10 21.41
N ALA A 147 -3.56 -24.51 22.45
CA ALA A 147 -3.72 -25.92 22.82
C ALA A 147 -4.59 -26.69 21.80
N ARG A 148 -5.52 -25.99 21.13
CA ARG A 148 -6.41 -26.52 20.11
C ARG A 148 -6.42 -25.57 18.91
N PRO A 149 -5.32 -25.51 18.12
CA PRO A 149 -5.29 -24.70 16.92
C PRO A 149 -6.14 -25.36 15.82
N ASP A 150 -6.66 -24.57 14.88
CA ASP A 150 -7.27 -25.12 13.68
C ASP A 150 -6.21 -25.77 12.78
N ALA A 151 -5.01 -25.17 12.72
CA ALA A 151 -3.85 -25.76 12.06
C ALA A 151 -2.52 -25.28 12.67
N THR A 152 -1.47 -26.07 12.45
CA THR A 152 -0.08 -25.70 12.76
C THR A 152 0.71 -25.60 11.47
N VAL A 153 1.36 -24.46 11.25
CA VAL A 153 2.20 -24.15 10.09
C VAL A 153 3.66 -24.23 10.51
N THR A 154 4.44 -25.05 9.81
CA THR A 154 5.87 -25.22 10.06
C THR A 154 6.67 -24.79 8.83
N MET A 155 7.68 -23.95 9.02
CA MET A 155 8.62 -23.51 7.98
C MET A 155 9.96 -23.11 8.58
N SER A 156 10.96 -22.79 7.75
CA SER A 156 12.20 -22.16 8.21
C SER A 156 12.15 -20.64 8.09
N LYS A 157 12.99 -19.93 8.85
CA LYS A 157 13.18 -18.47 8.68
C LYS A 157 13.70 -18.14 7.28
N ALA A 158 14.58 -18.96 6.71
CA ALA A 158 15.03 -18.77 5.33
C ALA A 158 13.88 -18.84 4.30
N THR A 159 12.86 -19.66 4.56
CA THR A 159 11.63 -19.72 3.73
C THR A 159 10.83 -18.43 3.89
N LEU A 160 10.65 -17.98 5.13
CA LEU A 160 9.99 -16.71 5.43
C LEU A 160 10.67 -15.50 4.77
N ASP A 161 12.01 -15.47 4.74
CA ASP A 161 12.78 -14.40 4.11
C ASP A 161 12.51 -14.33 2.60
N ARG A 162 12.53 -15.48 1.92
CA ARG A 162 12.22 -15.54 0.48
C ARG A 162 10.80 -15.09 0.19
N ILE A 163 9.85 -15.43 1.06
CA ILE A 163 8.46 -14.96 0.96
C ILE A 163 8.38 -13.45 1.15
N SER A 164 9.04 -12.92 2.18
CA SER A 164 9.06 -11.49 2.49
C SER A 164 9.73 -10.66 1.39
N LEU A 165 10.73 -11.22 0.72
CA LEU A 165 11.41 -10.65 -0.44
C LEU A 165 10.64 -10.82 -1.76
N ARG A 166 9.46 -11.44 -1.74
CA ARG A 166 8.66 -11.81 -2.93
C ARG A 166 9.43 -12.68 -3.94
N GLN A 167 10.44 -13.41 -3.48
CA GLN A 167 11.22 -14.36 -4.27
C GLN A 167 10.52 -15.73 -4.35
N LEU A 168 9.66 -16.02 -3.38
CA LEU A 168 8.88 -17.24 -3.30
C LEU A 168 7.44 -16.88 -2.89
N ASP A 169 6.46 -17.35 -3.65
CA ASP A 169 5.07 -17.21 -3.26
C ASP A 169 4.70 -18.20 -2.15
N LEU A 170 3.81 -17.80 -1.22
CA LEU A 170 3.42 -18.61 -0.08
C LEU A 170 2.70 -19.91 -0.51
N GLN A 171 1.91 -19.89 -1.59
CA GLN A 171 1.30 -21.11 -2.15
C GLN A 171 2.34 -21.99 -2.85
N ALA A 172 3.32 -21.37 -3.53
CA ALA A 172 4.43 -22.11 -4.13
C ALA A 172 5.27 -22.82 -3.06
N ALA A 173 5.57 -22.15 -1.94
CA ALA A 173 6.27 -22.74 -0.79
C ALA A 173 5.50 -23.91 -0.16
N LEU A 174 4.17 -23.80 -0.08
CA LEU A 174 3.28 -24.89 0.37
C LEU A 174 3.32 -26.09 -0.58
N ARG A 175 3.21 -25.88 -1.90
CA ARG A 175 3.30 -26.95 -2.90
C ARG A 175 4.69 -27.59 -2.98
N GLY A 176 5.73 -26.80 -2.76
CA GLY A 176 7.13 -27.23 -2.76
C GLY A 176 7.57 -27.98 -1.50
N GLY A 177 6.69 -28.10 -0.48
CA GLY A 177 7.00 -28.78 0.77
C GLY A 177 7.89 -28.00 1.73
N GLU A 178 8.19 -26.74 1.42
CA GLU A 178 8.93 -25.84 2.32
C GLU A 178 8.08 -25.35 3.50
N ILE A 179 6.76 -25.38 3.31
CA ILE A 179 5.76 -25.14 4.35
C ILE A 179 4.97 -26.43 4.57
N ARG A 180 4.94 -26.88 5.81
CA ARG A 180 4.12 -28.01 6.24
C ARG A 180 2.94 -27.51 7.05
N VAL A 181 1.76 -28.06 6.80
CA VAL A 181 0.54 -27.74 7.56
C VAL A 181 -0.01 -29.00 8.19
N GLU A 182 -0.23 -28.97 9.50
CA GLU A 182 -0.84 -30.05 10.28
C GLU A 182 -2.20 -29.59 10.81
N GLY A 183 -3.19 -30.48 10.86
CA GLY A 183 -4.57 -30.12 11.18
C GLY A 183 -5.37 -29.74 9.92
N ASN A 184 -6.16 -28.67 9.99
CA ASN A 184 -7.00 -28.24 8.87
C ASN A 184 -6.18 -27.49 7.79
N ALA A 185 -5.76 -28.22 6.76
CA ALA A 185 -4.95 -27.69 5.66
C ALA A 185 -5.60 -26.51 4.88
N ARG A 186 -6.91 -26.29 5.00
CA ARG A 186 -7.61 -25.17 4.32
C ARG A 186 -7.40 -23.82 5.00
N LYS A 187 -7.03 -23.79 6.28
CA LYS A 187 -6.95 -22.56 7.07
C LYS A 187 -5.82 -21.62 6.65
N LEU A 188 -4.68 -22.16 6.23
CA LEU A 188 -3.59 -21.32 5.70
C LEU A 188 -3.98 -20.66 4.36
N PRO A 189 -4.52 -21.38 3.36
CA PRO A 189 -5.11 -20.76 2.16
C PRO A 189 -6.23 -19.75 2.44
N GLU A 190 -7.10 -20.04 3.41
CA GLU A 190 -8.15 -19.12 3.84
C GLU A 190 -7.52 -17.81 4.34
N LEU A 191 -6.58 -17.87 5.30
CA LEU A 191 -5.86 -16.69 5.79
C LEU A 191 -5.19 -15.90 4.66
N MET A 192 -4.55 -16.59 3.70
CA MET A 192 -3.93 -15.93 2.55
C MET A 192 -4.93 -15.13 1.72
N GLY A 193 -6.15 -15.65 1.54
CA GLY A 193 -7.23 -14.96 0.83
C GLY A 193 -7.77 -13.72 1.57
N LEU A 194 -7.54 -13.64 2.88
CA LEU A 194 -7.92 -12.50 3.72
C LEU A 194 -6.87 -11.37 3.70
N LEU A 195 -5.67 -11.59 3.15
CA LEU A 195 -4.63 -10.57 3.10
C LEU A 195 -4.78 -9.72 1.84
N ALA A 196 -4.91 -8.40 2.02
CA ALA A 196 -4.83 -7.43 0.95
C ALA A 196 -3.44 -7.40 0.31
N THR A 197 -3.42 -7.04 -0.98
CA THR A 197 -2.19 -6.73 -1.71
C THR A 197 -2.18 -5.24 -2.01
N PHE A 198 -1.21 -4.51 -1.46
CA PHE A 198 -1.09 -3.08 -1.71
C PHE A 198 -0.44 -2.84 -3.07
N ASN A 199 -1.12 -2.04 -3.91
CA ASN A 199 -0.54 -1.54 -5.14
C ASN A 199 0.48 -0.43 -4.80
N PRO A 200 1.77 -0.59 -5.14
CA PRO A 200 2.76 0.46 -4.90
C PRO A 200 2.49 1.74 -5.73
N ALA A 201 1.74 1.61 -6.83
CA ALA A 201 1.31 2.74 -7.66
C ALA A 201 -0.08 3.21 -7.21
N PHE A 202 -0.13 4.07 -6.19
CA PHE A 202 -1.35 4.77 -5.78
C PHE A 202 -1.29 6.24 -6.22
N ASN A 203 -2.44 6.83 -6.53
CA ASN A 203 -2.48 8.21 -6.99
C ASN A 203 -2.18 9.18 -5.82
N ILE A 204 -1.36 10.20 -6.07
CA ILE A 204 -1.06 11.24 -5.07
C ILE A 204 -1.75 12.55 -5.46
N VAL A 205 -1.51 13.03 -6.68
CA VAL A 205 -2.00 14.32 -7.19
C VAL A 205 -3.39 14.26 -7.84
N THR A 206 -4.03 13.10 -7.80
CA THR A 206 -5.39 12.86 -8.30
C THR A 206 -6.11 11.90 -7.35
N PRO A 207 -7.46 11.84 -7.34
CA PRO A 207 -8.20 10.87 -6.56
C PRO A 207 -7.83 9.43 -6.93
N GLN A 208 -8.02 8.48 -6.00
CA GLN A 208 -7.93 7.06 -6.34
C GLN A 208 -9.02 6.71 -7.36
N ALA A 209 -8.70 5.84 -8.31
CA ALA A 209 -9.74 5.24 -9.13
C ALA A 209 -10.71 4.49 -8.22
N GLN A 210 -12.00 4.82 -8.27
CA GLN A 210 -13.00 4.05 -7.53
C GLN A 210 -12.97 2.60 -8.04
N PRO A 211 -13.03 1.59 -7.15
CA PRO A 211 -13.30 0.23 -7.57
C PRO A 211 -14.61 0.25 -8.36
N GLN A 212 -14.62 -0.28 -9.58
CA GLN A 212 -15.88 -0.58 -10.25
C GLN A 212 -16.58 -1.64 -9.39
N HIS A 213 -17.71 -1.25 -8.79
CA HIS A 213 -18.59 -2.16 -8.05
C HIS A 213 -19.18 -3.22 -8.99
#